data_AF-A0A7W4ERE5-F1
#
_entry.id   AF-A0A7W4ERE5-F1
#
_cell.length_a   1.000
_cell.length_b   1.000
_cell.length_c   1.000
_cell.angle_alpha   90.00
_cell.angle_beta   90.00
_cell.angle_gamma   90.00
#
_symmetry.space_group_name_H-M   'P 1'
#
loop_
_entity.id
_entity.type
_entity.pdbx_description
1 polymer ?
#
loop_
_entity_poly.entity_id
_entity_poly.type
_entity_poly.pdbx_seq_one_letter_code
_entity_poly.pdbx_strand_id
1 'polypeptide(L)'
;MKKLITNVALAVGVAGVVGLAGTAVYAATTATSELSQTINAGVLSTDIRDTGDSVVTNPTFAMNATTASTSAQTTTGTFGANDKRIAVDNPGGANNGWTLTLNATTPGTGKWTSGSNTYQYNGNATTGQLTVNPAAGTLTSMIGASTGITLGSQAAFSGTSPVTLISAAAGSDDVWRGYVTGVGLSQAIPAGQAAGTYTLPMTQTVAAI
;
A
#
# COMPACT_ATOMS: atom_id res chain seq x y z
N MET A 1 -40.13 -2.08 82.24
CA MET A 1 -41.37 -2.14 83.05
C MET A 1 -42.01 -0.75 83.09
N LYS A 2 -43.31 -0.68 82.72
CA LYS A 2 -44.30 0.41 82.92
C LYS A 2 -43.98 1.74 82.18
N LYS A 3 -44.92 2.35 81.45
CA LYS A 3 -46.34 2.59 81.79
C LYS A 3 -47.30 2.47 80.60
N LEU A 4 -48.56 2.30 80.97
CA LEU A 4 -49.78 1.99 80.22
C LEU A 4 -50.54 3.29 79.83
N ILE A 5 -51.65 3.13 79.04
CA ILE A 5 -52.83 4.03 78.81
C ILE A 5 -52.75 4.85 77.48
N THR A 6 -53.73 4.92 76.56
CA THR A 6 -55.08 4.34 76.36
C THR A 6 -55.60 4.67 74.94
N ASN A 7 -56.49 3.83 74.41
CA ASN A 7 -57.25 3.94 73.14
C ASN A 7 -58.28 5.09 73.11
N VAL A 8 -58.59 5.65 71.93
CA VAL A 8 -59.98 5.97 71.51
C VAL A 8 -60.10 5.81 69.98
N ALA A 9 -61.20 5.21 69.54
CA ALA A 9 -61.53 4.86 68.17
C ALA A 9 -62.67 5.72 67.58
N LEU A 10 -62.74 5.74 66.25
CA LEU A 10 -63.92 5.84 65.35
C LEU A 10 -64.76 7.14 65.34
N ALA A 11 -64.94 7.73 64.14
CA ALA A 11 -66.25 7.83 63.46
C ALA A 11 -66.15 8.41 62.04
N VAL A 12 -67.20 8.12 61.27
CA VAL A 12 -67.36 8.14 59.80
C VAL A 12 -67.86 9.48 59.25
N GLY A 13 -67.43 9.82 58.02
CA GLY A 13 -68.32 10.36 56.97
C GLY A 13 -68.23 11.86 56.65
N VAL A 14 -67.84 12.19 55.41
CA VAL A 14 -68.64 12.93 54.39
C VAL A 14 -67.74 13.16 53.16
N ALA A 15 -68.31 12.91 51.99
CA ALA A 15 -67.69 12.99 50.69
C ALA A 15 -67.16 14.40 50.35
N GLY A 16 -65.93 14.45 49.86
CA GLY A 16 -65.40 15.56 49.10
C GLY A 16 -64.68 15.00 47.87
N VAL A 17 -65.36 14.97 46.72
CA VAL A 17 -64.70 14.79 45.43
C VAL A 17 -63.88 16.06 45.19
N VAL A 18 -62.62 16.04 45.58
CA VAL A 18 -61.64 17.05 45.19
C VAL A 18 -60.75 16.38 44.15
N GLY A 19 -60.89 16.82 42.90
CA GLY A 19 -60.12 16.33 41.78
C GLY A 19 -58.62 16.50 42.06
N LEU A 20 -57.93 15.38 42.18
CA LEU A 20 -56.49 15.32 41.98
C LEU A 20 -56.33 14.73 40.58
N ALA A 21 -56.32 15.61 39.58
CA ALA A 21 -55.69 15.30 38.31
C ALA A 21 -54.24 14.95 38.66
N GLY A 22 -53.94 13.66 38.85
CA GLY A 22 -52.61 13.19 39.13
C GLY A 22 -51.73 13.65 37.98
N THR A 23 -50.89 14.64 38.21
CA THR A 23 -49.81 14.97 37.28
C THR A 23 -48.92 13.75 37.26
N ALA A 24 -49.02 12.92 36.21
CA ALA A 24 -48.14 11.80 36.01
C ALA A 24 -46.71 12.35 35.89
N VAL A 25 -45.92 12.22 36.96
CA VAL A 25 -44.50 12.50 36.93
C VAL A 25 -43.85 11.30 36.27
N TYR A 26 -43.62 11.39 34.96
CA TYR A 26 -42.81 10.42 34.25
C TYR A 26 -41.35 10.68 34.64
N ALA A 27 -40.80 9.86 35.53
CA ALA A 27 -39.37 9.83 35.75
C ALA A 27 -38.71 9.40 34.43
N ALA A 28 -37.90 10.27 33.82
CA ALA A 28 -37.09 9.88 32.68
C ALA A 28 -36.06 8.85 33.14
N THR A 29 -36.29 7.56 32.84
CA THR A 29 -35.30 6.51 33.05
C THR A 29 -34.33 6.53 31.89
N THR A 30 -33.14 7.08 32.09
CA THR A 30 -32.06 7.02 31.09
C THR A 30 -31.29 5.72 31.26
N ALA A 31 -31.20 4.93 30.18
CA ALA A 31 -30.28 3.79 30.10
C ALA A 31 -29.09 4.18 29.22
N THR A 32 -27.87 3.94 29.69
CA THR A 32 -26.64 4.11 28.91
C THR A 32 -26.21 2.77 28.35
N SER A 33 -25.72 2.75 27.11
CA SER A 33 -25.18 1.56 26.45
C SER A 33 -23.77 1.85 25.92
N GLU A 34 -22.96 0.81 25.80
CA GLU A 34 -21.64 0.86 25.17
C GLU A 34 -21.64 -0.04 23.93
N LEU A 35 -21.05 0.43 22.83
CA LEU A 35 -20.85 -0.34 21.61
C LEU A 35 -19.36 -0.68 21.52
N SER A 36 -19.03 -1.94 21.27
CA SER A 36 -17.65 -2.37 21.03
C SER A 36 -17.41 -2.63 19.54
N GLN A 37 -16.23 -2.25 19.07
CA GLN A 37 -15.74 -2.57 17.73
C GLN A 37 -14.29 -3.06 17.84
N THR A 38 -14.00 -4.16 17.16
CA THR A 38 -12.64 -4.69 17.00
C THR A 38 -12.19 -4.48 15.55
N ILE A 39 -11.02 -3.87 15.37
CA ILE A 39 -10.36 -3.70 14.06
C ILE A 39 -9.07 -4.51 14.11
N ASN A 40 -8.95 -5.49 13.23
CA ASN A 40 -7.75 -6.31 13.11
C ASN A 40 -6.80 -5.72 12.07
N ALA A 41 -5.50 -5.97 12.21
CA ALA A 41 -4.52 -5.65 11.18
C ALA A 41 -4.83 -6.42 9.89
N GLY A 42 -4.56 -5.78 8.75
CA GLY A 42 -4.60 -6.45 7.44
C GLY A 42 -3.24 -7.03 7.04
N VAL A 43 -3.09 -7.34 5.76
CA VAL A 43 -1.90 -7.96 5.19
C VAL A 43 -1.13 -6.95 4.33
N LEU A 44 0.19 -6.91 4.49
CA LEU A 44 1.10 -6.14 3.64
C LEU A 44 0.96 -6.61 2.18
N SER A 45 0.74 -5.68 1.25
CA SER A 45 0.55 -6.00 -0.16
C SER A 45 1.13 -4.94 -1.10
N THR A 46 1.32 -5.31 -2.37
CA THR A 46 1.79 -4.43 -3.43
C THR A 46 0.99 -4.70 -4.71
N ASP A 47 0.70 -3.64 -5.45
CA ASP A 47 -0.04 -3.67 -6.72
C ASP A 47 0.44 -2.56 -7.65
N ILE A 48 0.10 -2.67 -8.94
CA ILE A 48 0.12 -1.52 -9.85
C ILE A 48 -1.29 -0.96 -9.95
N ARG A 49 -1.47 0.32 -9.65
CA ARG A 49 -2.78 0.97 -9.56
C ARG A 49 -2.91 2.19 -10.46
N ASP A 50 -4.10 2.43 -10.99
CA ASP A 50 -4.37 3.58 -11.83
C ASP A 50 -4.65 4.86 -11.02
N THR A 51 -5.03 5.94 -11.70
CA THR A 51 -5.36 7.21 -11.06
C THR A 51 -6.59 7.14 -10.16
N GLY A 52 -7.51 6.21 -10.44
CA GLY A 52 -8.71 5.93 -9.66
C GLY A 52 -8.50 4.86 -8.59
N ASP A 53 -7.24 4.48 -8.32
CA ASP A 53 -6.84 3.51 -7.31
C ASP A 53 -7.27 2.06 -7.57
N SER A 54 -7.64 1.76 -8.82
CA SER A 54 -7.99 0.40 -9.27
C SER A 54 -6.74 -0.36 -9.71
N VAL A 55 -6.72 -1.67 -9.47
CA VAL A 55 -5.59 -2.54 -9.89
C VAL A 55 -5.53 -2.62 -11.42
N VAL A 56 -4.37 -2.30 -11.98
CA VAL A 56 -4.09 -2.43 -13.41
C VAL A 56 -3.71 -3.87 -13.72
N THR A 57 -4.53 -4.53 -14.52
CA THR A 57 -4.27 -5.90 -14.98
C THR A 57 -3.26 -5.90 -16.13
N ASN A 58 -2.25 -6.78 -16.06
CA ASN A 58 -1.18 -6.90 -17.06
C ASN A 58 -0.49 -5.56 -17.45
N PRO A 59 0.03 -4.80 -16.46
CA PRO A 59 0.63 -3.50 -16.71
C PRO A 59 1.90 -3.61 -17.56
N THR A 60 2.07 -2.69 -18.50
CA THR A 60 3.27 -2.58 -19.34
C THR A 60 3.95 -1.24 -19.15
N PHE A 61 5.29 -1.23 -19.18
CA PHE A 61 6.11 -0.02 -19.12
C PHE A 61 7.03 -0.01 -20.34
N ALA A 62 6.91 1.03 -21.17
CA ALA A 62 7.67 1.14 -22.41
C ALA A 62 9.05 1.77 -22.16
N MET A 63 10.06 1.23 -22.85
CA MET A 63 11.31 1.93 -23.09
C MET A 63 11.17 2.78 -24.36
N ASN A 64 11.95 3.85 -24.46
CA ASN A 64 12.03 4.67 -25.66
C ASN A 64 12.51 3.83 -26.85
N ALA A 65 11.87 4.01 -28.01
CA ALA A 65 12.28 3.34 -29.23
C ALA A 65 13.65 3.83 -29.72
N THR A 66 14.42 2.93 -30.34
CA THR A 66 15.67 3.27 -31.04
C THR A 66 15.73 2.53 -32.37
N THR A 67 16.56 3.03 -33.29
CA THR A 67 16.83 2.37 -34.57
C THR A 67 17.95 1.35 -34.38
N ALA A 68 17.80 0.17 -34.99
CA ALA A 68 18.85 -0.86 -34.99
C ALA A 68 20.19 -0.28 -35.46
N SER A 69 21.26 -0.65 -34.77
CA SER A 69 22.60 -0.07 -34.97
C SER A 69 23.67 -1.15 -34.87
N THR A 70 24.78 -0.94 -35.58
CA THR A 70 26.01 -1.75 -35.45
C THR A 70 26.91 -1.26 -34.30
N SER A 71 26.46 -0.28 -33.53
CA SER A 71 27.11 0.19 -32.30
C SER A 71 26.17 -0.01 -31.12
N ALA A 72 26.74 -0.21 -29.93
CA ALA A 72 25.95 -0.30 -28.71
C ALA A 72 25.17 1.01 -28.47
N GLN A 73 23.96 0.89 -27.93
CA GLN A 73 23.05 2.01 -27.69
C GLN A 73 22.56 1.98 -26.24
N THR A 74 22.03 3.11 -25.77
CA THR A 74 21.30 3.18 -24.51
C THR A 74 19.94 3.79 -24.77
N THR A 75 18.90 3.15 -24.25
CA THR A 75 17.54 3.70 -24.24
C THR A 75 17.08 3.89 -22.81
N THR A 76 16.20 4.87 -22.62
CA THR A 76 15.63 5.19 -21.31
C THR A 76 14.14 4.88 -21.29
N GLY A 77 13.59 4.74 -20.10
CA GLY A 77 12.16 4.57 -19.87
C GLY A 77 11.79 4.99 -18.47
N THR A 78 10.53 4.78 -18.12
CA THR A 78 10.03 5.11 -16.78
C THR A 78 9.19 3.95 -16.26
N PHE A 79 9.54 3.48 -15.06
CA PHE A 79 8.74 2.54 -14.29
C PHE A 79 7.88 3.34 -13.30
N GLY A 80 6.58 3.12 -13.35
CA GLY A 80 5.62 3.91 -12.58
C GLY A 80 5.20 5.21 -13.28
N ALA A 81 3.91 5.35 -13.55
CA ALA A 81 3.27 6.55 -14.10
C ALA A 81 1.95 6.83 -13.37
N ASN A 82 1.28 7.96 -13.63
CA ASN A 82 0.05 8.31 -12.94
C ASN A 82 -1.06 7.26 -13.09
N ASP A 83 -1.15 6.61 -14.25
CA ASP A 83 -2.11 5.55 -14.59
C ASP A 83 -1.59 4.14 -14.26
N LYS A 84 -0.35 4.02 -13.77
CA LYS A 84 0.34 2.76 -13.41
C LYS A 84 1.27 3.01 -12.24
N ARG A 85 0.71 3.38 -11.09
CA ARG A 85 1.41 3.71 -9.84
C ARG A 85 1.90 2.44 -9.17
N ILE A 86 3.12 2.45 -8.67
CA ILE A 86 3.72 1.30 -7.97
C ILE A 86 3.35 1.43 -6.48
N ALA A 87 2.30 0.74 -6.05
CA ALA A 87 1.65 0.97 -4.76
C ALA A 87 2.00 -0.10 -3.72
N VAL A 88 2.12 0.31 -2.46
CA VAL A 88 2.22 -0.58 -1.29
C VAL A 88 1.14 -0.20 -0.29
N ASP A 89 0.52 -1.22 0.30
CA ASP A 89 -0.49 -1.10 1.36
C ASP A 89 -0.05 -1.91 2.58
N ASN A 90 0.17 -1.22 3.69
CA ASN A 90 0.48 -1.78 4.99
C ASN A 90 -0.63 -1.41 5.99
N PRO A 91 -1.70 -2.21 6.10
CA PRO A 91 -2.79 -1.97 7.04
C PRO A 91 -2.46 -2.49 8.47
N GLY A 92 -1.25 -2.27 8.97
CA GLY A 92 -0.80 -2.73 10.30
C GLY A 92 -0.19 -4.14 10.34
N GLY A 93 0.16 -4.70 9.17
CA GLY A 93 0.66 -6.08 9.06
C GLY A 93 2.19 -6.20 9.15
N ALA A 94 2.92 -5.09 9.00
CA ALA A 94 4.38 -5.06 8.99
C ALA A 94 4.93 -3.83 9.73
N ASN A 95 5.09 -3.96 11.05
CA ASN A 95 5.39 -2.84 11.94
C ASN A 95 6.89 -2.68 12.24
N ASN A 96 7.70 -3.71 11.96
CA ASN A 96 9.16 -3.63 12.09
C ASN A 96 9.84 -3.08 10.82
N GLY A 97 9.05 -2.66 9.82
CA GLY A 97 9.50 -2.24 8.51
C GLY A 97 9.21 -3.26 7.42
N TRP A 98 9.41 -2.84 6.18
CA TRP A 98 9.20 -3.64 4.98
C TRP A 98 10.02 -3.10 3.81
N THR A 99 10.19 -3.91 2.77
CA THR A 99 10.82 -3.48 1.52
C THR A 99 9.96 -3.85 0.34
N LEU A 100 9.92 -2.97 -0.67
CA LEU A 100 9.43 -3.27 -2.01
C LEU A 100 10.63 -3.39 -2.94
N THR A 101 10.71 -4.49 -3.67
CA THR A 101 11.81 -4.79 -4.59
C THR A 101 11.30 -5.13 -5.99
N LEU A 102 12.16 -4.97 -7.00
CA LEU A 102 11.89 -5.28 -8.41
C LEU A 102 12.99 -6.20 -8.96
N ASN A 103 12.60 -7.23 -9.70
CA ASN A 103 13.53 -8.11 -10.40
C ASN A 103 12.91 -8.62 -11.72
N ALA A 104 13.72 -9.24 -12.57
CA ALA A 104 13.18 -10.06 -13.65
C ALA A 104 12.38 -11.22 -13.05
N THR A 105 11.27 -11.61 -13.69
CA THR A 105 10.43 -12.73 -13.23
C THR A 105 11.20 -14.04 -13.13
N THR A 106 12.26 -14.20 -13.95
CA THR A 106 13.24 -15.27 -13.82
C THR A 106 14.61 -14.66 -13.52
N PRO A 107 14.95 -14.45 -12.23
CA PRO A 107 16.21 -13.81 -11.85
C PRO A 107 17.42 -14.57 -12.40
N GLY A 108 18.41 -13.83 -12.90
CA GLY A 108 19.68 -14.38 -13.39
C GLY A 108 19.64 -14.87 -14.85
N THR A 109 18.54 -15.47 -15.31
CA THR A 109 18.45 -16.09 -16.63
C THR A 109 17.40 -15.49 -17.56
N GLY A 110 16.48 -14.66 -17.04
CA GLY A 110 15.54 -13.88 -17.85
C GLY A 110 16.28 -13.01 -18.88
N LYS A 111 15.63 -12.73 -20.00
CA LYS A 111 16.20 -11.94 -21.10
C LYS A 111 15.15 -11.03 -21.69
N TRP A 112 15.61 -9.95 -22.31
CA TRP A 112 14.80 -9.25 -23.30
C TRP A 112 14.59 -10.19 -24.49
N THR A 113 13.34 -10.35 -24.94
CA THR A 113 12.98 -11.31 -25.99
C THR A 113 12.06 -10.69 -27.04
N SER A 114 12.36 -10.97 -28.31
CA SER A 114 11.54 -10.65 -29.48
C SER A 114 11.62 -11.82 -30.47
N GLY A 115 10.68 -12.75 -30.40
CA GLY A 115 10.79 -14.03 -31.13
C GLY A 115 12.01 -14.82 -30.67
N SER A 116 12.87 -15.25 -31.61
CA SER A 116 14.13 -15.94 -31.29
C SER A 116 15.27 -15.00 -30.86
N ASN A 117 15.10 -13.68 -31.05
CA ASN A 117 16.15 -12.71 -30.73
C ASN A 117 16.11 -12.38 -29.24
N THR A 118 17.28 -12.37 -28.59
CA THR A 118 17.38 -12.07 -27.15
C THR A 118 18.61 -11.24 -26.82
N TYR A 119 18.57 -10.52 -25.69
CA TYR A 119 19.75 -9.92 -25.06
C TYR A 119 19.57 -9.79 -23.55
N GLN A 120 20.66 -9.54 -22.83
CA GLN A 120 20.65 -9.58 -21.36
C GLN A 120 20.06 -8.31 -20.75
N TYR A 121 19.39 -8.47 -19.61
CA TYR A 121 19.06 -7.36 -18.71
C TYR A 121 20.11 -7.21 -17.60
N ASN A 122 20.92 -8.25 -17.34
CA ASN A 122 21.84 -8.34 -16.21
C ASN A 122 23.30 -8.56 -16.64
N GLY A 123 23.65 -8.18 -17.86
CA GLY A 123 25.01 -8.25 -18.39
C GLY A 123 25.79 -6.97 -18.10
N ASN A 124 26.35 -6.37 -19.14
CA ASN A 124 27.10 -5.11 -19.08
C ASN A 124 26.76 -4.21 -20.27
N ALA A 125 27.46 -3.08 -20.43
CA ALA A 125 27.21 -2.12 -21.50
C ALA A 125 27.25 -2.72 -22.93
N THR A 126 27.97 -3.83 -23.14
CA THR A 126 28.12 -4.48 -24.45
C THR A 126 27.11 -5.62 -24.65
N THR A 127 26.73 -6.33 -23.59
CA THR A 127 25.87 -7.53 -23.68
C THR A 127 24.42 -7.29 -23.24
N GLY A 128 24.15 -6.09 -22.75
CA GLY A 128 22.85 -5.62 -22.28
C GLY A 128 22.80 -5.55 -20.76
N GLN A 129 22.41 -4.39 -20.24
CA GLN A 129 22.29 -4.13 -18.80
C GLN A 129 21.17 -3.14 -18.54
N LEU A 130 20.23 -3.53 -17.69
CA LEU A 130 19.15 -2.70 -17.17
C LEU A 130 19.61 -2.07 -15.87
N THR A 131 19.49 -0.76 -15.80
CA THR A 131 19.68 0.04 -14.60
C THR A 131 18.34 0.64 -14.19
N VAL A 132 18.00 0.48 -12.92
CA VAL A 132 16.81 1.04 -12.30
C VAL A 132 17.26 2.15 -11.35
N ASN A 133 16.60 3.31 -11.42
CA ASN A 133 16.90 4.48 -10.58
C ASN A 133 15.65 4.88 -9.77
N PRO A 134 15.39 4.21 -8.63
CA PRO A 134 14.28 4.56 -7.75
C PRO A 134 14.41 5.97 -7.16
N ALA A 135 15.63 6.45 -6.91
CA ALA A 135 15.89 7.80 -6.39
C ALA A 135 15.44 8.94 -7.32
N ALA A 136 15.23 8.69 -8.61
CA ALA A 136 14.61 9.65 -9.52
C ALA A 136 13.09 9.72 -9.40
N GLY A 137 12.47 8.76 -8.71
CA GLY A 137 11.03 8.69 -8.52
C GLY A 137 10.49 9.70 -7.52
N THR A 138 9.17 9.74 -7.43
CA THR A 138 8.42 10.55 -6.47
C THR A 138 7.58 9.62 -5.60
N LEU A 139 7.86 9.63 -4.28
CA LEU A 139 7.07 8.92 -3.28
C LEU A 139 5.86 9.78 -2.89
N THR A 140 4.67 9.20 -2.93
CA THR A 140 3.43 9.85 -2.48
C THR A 140 2.79 9.00 -1.39
N SER A 141 2.54 9.60 -0.23
CA SER A 141 1.72 8.99 0.83
C SER A 141 0.24 9.32 0.60
N MET A 142 -0.62 8.33 0.81
CA MET A 142 -2.09 8.49 0.81
C MET A 142 -2.66 8.31 2.22
N ILE A 143 -2.08 7.40 2.99
CA ILE A 143 -2.42 7.13 4.40
C ILE A 143 -1.12 7.05 5.18
N GLY A 144 -1.06 7.70 6.34
CA GLY A 144 0.15 7.79 7.16
C GLY A 144 1.17 8.81 6.63
N ALA A 145 2.19 9.09 7.41
CA ALA A 145 3.33 9.93 7.03
C ALA A 145 4.40 9.12 6.29
N SER A 146 5.18 9.78 5.43
CA SER A 146 6.35 9.16 4.78
C SER A 146 7.59 9.08 5.67
N THR A 147 7.49 9.44 6.96
CA THR A 147 8.62 9.38 7.90
C THR A 147 9.12 7.94 7.99
N GLY A 148 10.43 7.75 7.82
CA GLY A 148 11.02 6.41 7.82
C GLY A 148 10.77 5.59 6.56
N ILE A 149 10.12 6.15 5.52
CA ILE A 149 9.92 5.53 4.21
C ILE A 149 10.79 6.24 3.18
N THR A 150 11.65 5.49 2.49
CA THR A 150 12.64 6.04 1.55
C THR A 150 12.63 5.28 0.23
N LEU A 151 12.99 5.98 -0.84
CA LEU A 151 13.25 5.36 -2.15
C LEU A 151 14.62 4.69 -2.13
N GLY A 152 14.74 3.59 -2.88
CA GLY A 152 16.02 2.92 -3.09
C GLY A 152 17.00 3.75 -3.93
N SER A 153 18.26 3.32 -3.95
CA SER A 153 19.31 3.91 -4.77
C SER A 153 19.34 3.33 -6.19
N GLN A 154 19.99 4.04 -7.10
CA GLN A 154 20.24 3.52 -8.45
C GLN A 154 21.08 2.23 -8.38
N ALA A 155 20.63 1.21 -9.11
CA ALA A 155 21.32 -0.06 -9.21
C ALA A 155 21.15 -0.67 -10.61
N ALA A 156 22.23 -1.25 -11.12
CA ALA A 156 22.24 -2.04 -12.34
C ALA A 156 22.08 -3.53 -12.00
N PHE A 157 21.31 -4.25 -12.79
CA PHE A 157 21.28 -5.70 -12.68
C PHE A 157 22.60 -6.27 -13.22
N SER A 158 23.24 -7.12 -12.43
CA SER A 158 24.48 -7.84 -12.79
C SER A 158 24.45 -9.33 -12.40
N GLY A 159 23.30 -9.81 -11.92
CA GLY A 159 23.12 -11.16 -11.39
C GLY A 159 21.65 -11.44 -11.06
N THR A 160 21.41 -12.02 -9.89
CA THR A 160 20.07 -12.40 -9.41
C THR A 160 19.48 -11.43 -8.39
N SER A 161 20.27 -10.52 -7.83
CA SER A 161 19.82 -9.59 -6.79
C SER A 161 18.74 -8.64 -7.31
N PRO A 162 17.65 -8.43 -6.56
CA PRO A 162 16.63 -7.47 -6.92
C PRO A 162 17.12 -6.03 -6.67
N VAL A 163 16.44 -5.05 -7.26
CA VAL A 163 16.61 -3.63 -6.92
C VAL A 163 15.53 -3.22 -5.94
N THR A 164 15.93 -2.64 -4.80
CA THR A 164 14.99 -2.04 -3.85
C THR A 164 14.36 -0.79 -4.45
N LEU A 165 13.04 -0.73 -4.49
CA LEU A 165 12.29 0.45 -4.91
C LEU A 165 11.96 1.35 -3.71
N ILE A 166 11.46 0.76 -2.63
CA ILE A 166 11.03 1.45 -1.41
C ILE A 166 11.48 0.64 -0.20
N SER A 167 11.92 1.32 0.86
CA SER A 167 12.15 0.75 2.19
C SER A 167 11.37 1.52 3.23
N ALA A 168 10.76 0.81 4.17
CA ALA A 168 10.18 1.37 5.38
C ALA A 168 10.93 0.84 6.60
N ALA A 169 11.35 1.74 7.47
CA ALA A 169 12.01 1.41 8.73
C ALA A 169 11.00 1.07 9.84
N ALA A 170 11.44 0.44 10.92
CA ALA A 170 10.63 0.14 12.10
C ALA A 170 9.99 1.37 12.78
N GLY A 171 10.49 2.58 12.49
CA GLY A 171 9.90 3.83 12.97
C GLY A 171 8.91 4.49 12.01
N SER A 172 8.53 3.81 10.91
CA SER A 172 7.48 4.27 10.01
C SER A 172 6.09 3.97 10.58
N ASP A 173 5.06 4.60 10.02
CA ASP A 173 3.68 4.35 10.46
C ASP A 173 3.27 2.89 10.21
N ASP A 174 2.74 2.24 11.25
CA ASP A 174 2.24 0.85 11.19
C ASP A 174 1.09 0.71 10.18
N VAL A 175 0.24 1.74 10.07
CA VAL A 175 -0.82 1.83 9.07
C VAL A 175 -0.43 2.86 8.02
N TRP A 176 0.04 2.37 6.87
CA TRP A 176 0.54 3.22 5.80
C TRP A 176 0.09 2.74 4.43
N ARG A 177 -0.20 3.68 3.53
CA ARG A 177 -0.46 3.38 2.13
C ARG A 177 0.08 4.48 1.25
N GLY A 178 0.72 4.10 0.16
CA GLY A 178 1.26 5.07 -0.79
C GLY A 178 1.81 4.39 -2.04
N TYR A 179 2.48 5.19 -2.87
CA TYR A 179 3.02 4.71 -4.13
C TYR A 179 4.24 5.50 -4.58
N VAL A 180 5.00 4.92 -5.51
CA VAL A 180 6.05 5.60 -6.27
C VAL A 180 5.69 5.68 -7.75
N THR A 181 6.02 6.80 -8.37
CA THR A 181 6.01 7.02 -9.83
C THR A 181 7.34 7.59 -10.29
N GLY A 182 7.65 7.53 -11.58
CA GLY A 182 8.82 8.22 -12.13
C GLY A 182 10.16 7.53 -11.87
N VAL A 183 10.16 6.23 -11.50
CA VAL A 183 11.40 5.47 -11.35
C VAL A 183 12.10 5.39 -12.71
N GLY A 184 13.33 5.89 -12.78
CA GLY A 184 14.06 5.94 -14.04
C GLY A 184 14.54 4.55 -14.48
N LEU A 185 14.43 4.24 -15.77
CA LEU A 185 15.02 3.05 -16.38
C LEU A 185 16.06 3.45 -17.42
N SER A 186 17.15 2.71 -17.49
CA SER A 186 18.17 2.83 -18.54
C SER A 186 18.62 1.44 -18.97
N GLN A 187 18.52 1.13 -20.26
CA GLN A 187 18.90 -0.17 -20.82
C GLN A 187 20.01 0.02 -21.86
N ALA A 188 21.15 -0.61 -21.62
CA ALA A 188 22.16 -0.80 -22.65
C ALA A 188 21.69 -1.86 -23.65
N ILE A 189 21.77 -1.58 -24.94
CA ILE A 189 21.37 -2.46 -26.04
C ILE A 189 22.65 -2.86 -26.78
N PRO A 190 22.93 -4.17 -26.95
CA PRO A 190 24.08 -4.64 -27.70
C PRO A 190 24.09 -4.14 -29.15
N ALA A 191 25.28 -3.96 -29.70
CA ALA A 191 25.47 -3.73 -31.12
C ALA A 191 24.90 -4.90 -31.95
N GLY A 192 24.28 -4.60 -33.08
CA GLY A 192 23.74 -5.59 -34.01
C GLY A 192 22.42 -6.22 -33.56
N GLN A 193 21.76 -5.70 -32.52
CA GLN A 193 20.46 -6.20 -32.11
C GLN A 193 19.43 -6.00 -33.24
N ALA A 194 18.83 -7.11 -33.70
CA ALA A 194 17.84 -7.08 -34.76
C ALA A 194 16.61 -6.25 -34.36
N ALA A 195 15.97 -5.60 -35.33
CA ALA A 195 14.72 -4.87 -35.10
C ALA A 195 13.63 -5.80 -34.56
N GLY A 196 12.84 -5.30 -33.61
CA GLY A 196 11.78 -6.07 -32.96
C GLY A 196 11.23 -5.36 -31.73
N THR A 197 10.14 -5.89 -31.19
CA THR A 197 9.59 -5.43 -29.90
C THR A 197 10.07 -6.39 -28.82
N TYR A 198 11.10 -5.98 -28.09
CA TYR A 198 11.66 -6.79 -27.02
C TYR A 198 10.89 -6.59 -25.73
N THR A 199 10.57 -7.67 -25.04
CA THR A 199 9.91 -7.64 -23.73
C THR A 199 10.75 -8.36 -22.69
N LEU A 200 10.68 -7.87 -21.45
CA LEU A 200 11.30 -8.48 -20.27
C LEU A 200 10.24 -8.55 -19.16
N PRO A 201 9.78 -9.76 -18.77
CA PRO A 201 8.91 -9.92 -17.62
C PRO A 201 9.62 -9.51 -16.33
N MET A 202 8.96 -8.66 -15.54
CA MET A 202 9.45 -8.16 -14.25
C MET A 202 8.43 -8.43 -13.15
N THR A 203 8.91 -8.71 -11.94
CA THR A 203 8.10 -8.98 -10.77
C THR A 203 8.48 -8.04 -9.63
N GLN A 204 7.46 -7.50 -8.97
CA GLN A 204 7.62 -6.76 -7.71
C GLN A 204 7.34 -7.68 -6.54
N THR A 205 8.11 -7.52 -5.47
CA THR A 205 7.91 -8.26 -4.22
C THR A 205 7.96 -7.30 -3.05
N VAL A 206 6.91 -7.29 -2.24
CA VAL A 206 6.90 -6.63 -0.94
C VAL A 206 7.10 -7.66 0.17
N ALA A 207 7.96 -7.36 1.15
CA ALA A 207 8.23 -8.26 2.27
C ALA A 207 8.44 -7.48 3.57
N ALA A 208 7.86 -7.98 4.67
CA ALA A 208 8.13 -7.50 6.01
C ALA A 208 9.56 -7.86 6.44
N ILE A 209 10.12 -7.06 7.35
CA ILE A 209 11.47 -7.25 7.93
C ILE A 209 11.37 -7.90 9.32
#